data_AF-J7QVI8-F1
#
_entry.id   AF-J7QVI8-F1
#
_cell.length_a   1.000
_cell.length_b   1.000
_cell.length_c   1.000
_cell.angle_alpha   90.00
_cell.angle_beta   90.00
_cell.angle_gamma   90.00
#
_symmetry.space_group_name_H-M   'P 1'
#
loop_
_entity.id
_entity.type
_entity.pdbx_description
1 polymer ?
#
loop_
_entity_poly.entity_id
_entity_poly.type
_entity_poly.pdbx_seq_one_letter_code
_entity_poly.pdbx_strand_id
1 'polypeptide(L)'
;MKRLPLRAAVCALVSAWALAPAVADETCNSPFMSGLIKGQEQYLHVWTLGEKGVGDGSDKLVTIDVIPGSATYGKVIHTIAVGGRGEAHHMGFTDDRKYLWAGRLDDSKIFIFDVGSDPSSPKLVKTIDNLAESTGYVGPHTFYALPGRMLVQALSNKKDHGGVTGLITYNNAGELVATTPMPLTDGGDGYGYDIAINPAQNRMLTSSFTGWTNYMMDLSQLIQDDSAMKNFGNTMVMWDLKAMKPLRVFSVPGAPLEIRWALKPGANWAITAGALTSKLYLIKEDDKHAWQAKAVADIGDPAKIPLPVDISISSDASSLWVNTFMDGTARLFDLSDPEAPKQVYAKKIGAQVNMVSQSWDGKRVYFTTSLLANWDKKGADNEQFLKGYSWDGKELREDFVVDFHKEGLGRAHHMKFTARAQKAELP
;
A
#
# COMPACT_ATOMS: atom_id res chain seq x y z
N MET A 1 44.16 13.36 -66.61
CA MET A 1 43.92 13.82 -65.22
C MET A 1 42.61 13.22 -64.72
N LYS A 2 42.37 13.15 -63.40
CA LYS A 2 41.28 12.36 -62.80
C LYS A 2 39.92 13.10 -62.78
N ARG A 3 38.82 12.34 -62.89
CA ARG A 3 37.44 12.83 -62.67
C ARG A 3 37.17 12.97 -61.17
N LEU A 4 36.38 13.96 -60.76
CA LEU A 4 35.82 14.06 -59.40
C LEU A 4 34.45 13.35 -59.32
N PRO A 5 34.12 12.67 -58.20
CA PRO A 5 32.83 12.02 -58.02
C PRO A 5 31.77 12.96 -57.42
N LEU A 6 30.52 12.74 -57.83
CA LEU A 6 29.33 13.36 -57.24
C LEU A 6 29.09 12.80 -55.82
N ARG A 7 28.98 13.64 -54.79
CA ARG A 7 28.57 13.21 -53.45
C ARG A 7 27.05 13.27 -53.30
N ALA A 8 26.41 12.12 -53.10
CA ALA A 8 25.01 12.05 -52.71
C ALA A 8 24.85 12.49 -51.25
N ALA A 9 23.85 13.34 -50.97
CA ALA A 9 23.48 13.71 -49.61
C ALA A 9 22.41 12.74 -49.08
N VAL A 10 22.75 11.93 -48.08
CA VAL A 10 21.79 11.07 -47.37
C VAL A 10 21.12 11.90 -46.28
N CYS A 11 19.83 12.19 -46.43
CA CYS A 11 19.04 12.82 -45.38
C CYS A 11 18.72 11.78 -44.29
N ALA A 12 19.52 11.77 -43.23
CA ALA A 12 19.23 10.99 -42.04
C ALA A 12 18.07 11.62 -41.25
N LEU A 13 16.86 11.09 -41.41
CA LEU A 13 15.71 11.40 -40.55
C LEU A 13 15.94 10.81 -39.15
N VAL A 14 16.65 11.55 -38.30
CA VAL A 14 16.77 11.24 -36.88
C VAL A 14 15.44 11.59 -36.21
N SER A 15 14.55 10.60 -36.09
CA SER A 15 13.33 10.71 -35.29
C SER A 15 13.69 10.75 -33.81
N ALA A 16 14.07 11.93 -33.33
CA ALA A 16 14.39 12.20 -31.93
C ALA A 16 13.11 12.08 -31.06
N TRP A 17 12.81 10.85 -30.63
CA TRP A 17 11.85 10.60 -29.56
C TRP A 17 12.46 11.13 -28.25
N ALA A 18 12.23 12.41 -27.98
CA ALA A 18 12.51 13.02 -26.69
C ALA A 18 11.59 12.36 -25.64
N LEU A 19 12.11 11.32 -24.99
CA LEU A 19 11.50 10.74 -23.80
C LEU A 19 11.44 11.83 -22.72
N ALA A 20 10.27 12.43 -22.56
CA ALA A 20 9.99 13.33 -21.46
C ALA A 20 10.32 12.61 -20.13
N PRO A 21 10.78 13.32 -19.08
CA PRO A 21 11.25 12.71 -17.83
C PRO A 21 10.14 11.87 -17.15
N ALA A 22 10.12 10.59 -17.48
CA ALA A 22 9.18 9.58 -16.99
C ALA A 22 9.62 9.09 -15.61
N VAL A 23 9.03 9.73 -14.60
CA VAL A 23 9.47 9.67 -13.21
C VAL A 23 8.23 9.70 -12.29
N ALA A 24 7.38 8.67 -12.06
CA ALA A 24 6.25 8.67 -11.05
C ALA A 24 6.17 7.51 -10.02
N ASP A 25 5.47 7.81 -8.93
CA ASP A 25 5.37 7.16 -7.61
C ASP A 25 3.92 7.18 -7.13
N GLU A 26 3.63 6.47 -6.05
CA GLU A 26 2.35 6.60 -5.34
C GLU A 26 2.40 7.65 -4.22
N THR A 27 1.24 8.24 -3.93
CA THR A 27 1.07 9.28 -2.90
C THR A 27 1.07 8.75 -1.48
N CYS A 28 0.86 7.43 -1.29
CA CYS A 28 0.71 6.80 0.02
C CYS A 28 2.04 6.46 0.72
N ASN A 29 3.18 6.77 0.09
CA ASN A 29 4.52 6.48 0.60
C ASN A 29 4.97 7.42 1.74
N SER A 30 6.05 7.04 2.43
CA SER A 30 6.60 7.83 3.55
C SER A 30 7.15 9.19 3.08
N PRO A 31 6.86 10.30 3.77
CA PRO A 31 7.37 11.63 3.44
C PRO A 31 8.87 11.80 3.69
N PHE A 32 9.55 10.78 4.24
CA PHE A 32 11.01 10.74 4.37
C PHE A 32 11.72 10.11 3.16
N MET A 33 10.99 9.52 2.21
CA MET A 33 11.58 8.89 1.05
C MET A 33 12.17 9.94 0.09
N SER A 34 13.46 9.80 -0.18
CA SER A 34 14.17 10.53 -1.22
C SER A 34 13.75 10.02 -2.62
N GLY A 35 14.10 10.77 -3.67
CA GLY A 35 13.81 10.35 -5.04
C GLY A 35 12.31 10.25 -5.38
N LEU A 36 11.44 10.96 -4.64
CA LEU A 36 10.00 11.01 -4.92
C LEU A 36 9.73 11.26 -6.40
N ILE A 37 9.02 10.32 -6.99
CA ILE A 37 8.83 10.21 -8.41
C ILE A 37 7.44 10.90 -8.71
N LYS A 38 7.36 11.96 -9.54
CA LYS A 38 6.17 12.85 -9.71
C LYS A 38 5.36 12.83 -11.04
N GLY A 39 5.88 12.26 -12.14
CA GLY A 39 5.35 12.25 -13.53
C GLY A 39 4.81 10.89 -14.05
N GLN A 40 5.66 9.96 -14.51
CA GLN A 40 5.28 8.62 -15.06
C GLN A 40 6.16 7.46 -14.53
N GLU A 41 5.58 6.49 -13.83
CA GLU A 41 6.27 5.29 -13.33
C GLU A 41 6.72 4.37 -14.48
N GLN A 42 7.72 3.52 -14.24
CA GLN A 42 8.25 2.59 -15.26
C GLN A 42 7.90 1.14 -14.95
N TYR A 43 7.84 0.78 -13.67
CA TYR A 43 7.50 -0.58 -13.23
C TYR A 43 6.55 -0.55 -12.03
N LEU A 44 5.67 -1.55 -11.96
CA LEU A 44 4.99 -1.93 -10.72
C LEU A 44 5.60 -3.20 -10.17
N HIS A 45 5.95 -3.20 -8.89
CA HIS A 45 6.19 -4.42 -8.13
C HIS A 45 4.91 -4.81 -7.38
N VAL A 46 4.46 -6.05 -7.52
CA VAL A 46 3.29 -6.60 -6.82
C VAL A 46 3.72 -7.71 -5.89
N TRP A 47 3.40 -7.57 -4.61
CA TRP A 47 3.54 -8.66 -3.64
C TRP A 47 2.36 -9.61 -3.80
N THR A 48 2.68 -10.91 -3.91
CA THR A 48 1.75 -11.91 -4.42
C THR A 48 1.72 -13.10 -3.50
N LEU A 49 0.54 -13.48 -3.00
CA LEU A 49 0.34 -14.68 -2.21
C LEU A 49 0.36 -15.89 -3.16
N GLY A 50 1.15 -16.91 -2.85
CA GLY A 50 1.18 -18.17 -3.59
C GLY A 50 -0.09 -18.96 -3.35
N GLU A 51 -0.63 -19.57 -4.40
CA GLU A 51 -1.86 -20.38 -4.31
C GLU A 51 -1.59 -21.83 -4.72
N LYS A 52 -2.13 -22.79 -3.96
CA LYS A 52 -1.91 -24.22 -4.19
C LYS A 52 -2.52 -24.65 -5.52
N GLY A 53 -1.67 -24.88 -6.52
CA GLY A 53 -2.07 -25.26 -7.88
C GLY A 53 -1.93 -24.13 -8.91
N VAL A 54 -1.53 -22.93 -8.49
CA VAL A 54 -1.25 -21.78 -9.38
C VAL A 54 0.26 -21.62 -9.50
N GLY A 55 0.82 -22.00 -10.66
CA GLY A 55 2.26 -21.97 -10.92
C GLY A 55 3.07 -22.82 -9.94
N ASP A 56 4.08 -22.23 -9.31
CA ASP A 56 4.88 -22.85 -8.25
C ASP A 56 4.18 -22.90 -6.88
N GLY A 57 3.04 -22.23 -6.72
CA GLY A 57 2.34 -22.08 -5.45
C GLY A 57 3.17 -21.41 -4.34
N SER A 58 4.15 -20.58 -4.69
CA SER A 58 4.99 -19.79 -3.78
C SER A 58 4.53 -18.33 -3.74
N ASP A 59 4.67 -17.67 -2.60
CA ASP A 59 4.64 -16.21 -2.57
C ASP A 59 5.81 -15.65 -3.39
N LYS A 60 5.60 -14.49 -4.03
CA LYS A 60 6.56 -13.91 -4.97
C LYS A 60 6.42 -12.40 -5.15
N LEU A 61 7.53 -11.76 -5.53
CA LEU A 61 7.54 -10.41 -6.07
C LEU A 61 7.40 -10.48 -7.59
N VAL A 62 6.32 -9.93 -8.15
CA VAL A 62 6.08 -9.82 -9.60
C VAL A 62 6.44 -8.41 -10.04
N THR A 63 7.10 -8.24 -11.19
CA THR A 63 7.41 -6.93 -11.77
C THR A 63 6.75 -6.80 -13.14
N ILE A 64 5.96 -5.75 -13.30
CA ILE A 64 5.20 -5.42 -14.51
C ILE A 64 5.81 -4.16 -15.15
N ASP A 65 6.02 -4.18 -16.46
CA ASP A 65 6.45 -3.02 -17.24
C ASP A 65 5.27 -2.10 -17.56
N VAL A 66 5.40 -0.82 -17.23
CA VAL A 66 4.42 0.25 -17.56
C VAL A 66 5.09 1.46 -18.21
N ILE A 67 6.26 1.29 -18.85
CA ILE A 67 6.87 2.33 -19.68
C ILE A 67 5.97 2.57 -20.92
N PRO A 68 5.39 3.77 -21.10
CA PRO A 68 4.49 4.03 -22.22
C PRO A 68 5.17 3.79 -23.58
N GLY A 69 4.51 3.02 -24.45
CA GLY A 69 5.05 2.64 -25.76
C GLY A 69 6.03 1.45 -25.74
N SER A 70 6.29 0.84 -24.58
CA SER A 70 7.07 -0.41 -24.51
C SER A 70 6.32 -1.58 -25.15
N ALA A 71 7.05 -2.47 -25.82
CA ALA A 71 6.51 -3.73 -26.35
C ALA A 71 6.03 -4.69 -25.23
N THR A 72 6.45 -4.46 -23.99
CA THR A 72 6.04 -5.19 -22.78
C THR A 72 5.15 -4.37 -21.83
N TYR A 73 4.65 -3.20 -22.25
CA TYR A 73 3.68 -2.42 -21.47
C TYR A 73 2.47 -3.28 -21.06
N GLY A 74 2.12 -3.24 -19.78
CA GLY A 74 1.03 -4.02 -19.18
C GLY A 74 1.33 -5.51 -19.01
N LYS A 75 2.60 -5.94 -19.07
CA LYS A 75 3.00 -7.35 -18.96
C LYS A 75 4.02 -7.59 -17.86
N VAL A 76 4.02 -8.79 -17.31
CA VAL A 76 5.07 -9.28 -16.41
C VAL A 76 6.39 -9.39 -17.17
N ILE A 77 7.45 -8.82 -16.60
CA ILE A 77 8.82 -8.90 -17.13
C ILE A 77 9.78 -9.66 -16.21
N HIS A 78 9.46 -9.81 -14.92
CA HIS A 78 10.31 -10.48 -13.93
C HIS A 78 9.49 -11.02 -12.75
N THR A 79 9.91 -12.14 -12.16
CA THR A 79 9.30 -12.73 -10.96
C THR A 79 10.38 -13.27 -10.02
N ILE A 80 10.14 -13.18 -8.71
CA ILE A 80 11.05 -13.71 -7.67
C ILE A 80 10.23 -14.47 -6.64
N ALA A 81 10.23 -15.80 -6.72
CA ALA A 81 9.64 -16.66 -5.69
C ALA A 81 10.55 -16.70 -4.45
N VAL A 82 9.94 -16.62 -3.26
CA VAL A 82 10.68 -16.65 -1.97
C VAL A 82 10.52 -17.95 -1.18
N GLY A 83 9.72 -18.90 -1.68
CA GLY A 83 9.54 -20.23 -1.10
C GLY A 83 8.41 -20.31 -0.07
N GLY A 84 7.48 -21.24 -0.28
CA GLY A 84 6.32 -21.45 0.59
C GLY A 84 5.24 -20.37 0.44
N ARG A 85 4.24 -20.43 1.33
CA ARG A 85 3.13 -19.49 1.44
C ARG A 85 3.00 -19.10 2.90
N GLY A 86 2.90 -17.81 3.19
CA GLY A 86 2.74 -17.32 4.56
C GLY A 86 2.02 -15.98 4.63
N GLU A 87 1.02 -15.79 3.76
CA GLU A 87 0.17 -14.60 3.73
C GLU A 87 0.96 -13.32 3.39
N ALA A 88 1.58 -13.32 2.20
CA ALA A 88 2.32 -12.19 1.63
C ALA A 88 1.42 -10.96 1.41
N HIS A 89 1.58 -9.92 2.23
CA HIS A 89 0.60 -8.83 2.34
C HIS A 89 1.21 -7.47 1.93
N HIS A 90 1.72 -6.67 2.87
CA HIS A 90 2.20 -5.31 2.62
C HIS A 90 3.70 -5.19 2.31
N MET A 91 4.07 -4.05 1.71
CA MET A 91 5.46 -3.69 1.39
C MET A 91 5.78 -2.22 1.68
N GLY A 92 7.07 -1.89 1.79
CA GLY A 92 7.56 -0.52 1.94
C GLY A 92 9.01 -0.34 1.53
N PHE A 93 9.36 0.84 1.01
CA PHE A 93 10.73 1.16 0.62
C PHE A 93 11.58 1.62 1.80
N THR A 94 12.90 1.51 1.70
CA THR A 94 13.84 2.34 2.48
C THR A 94 13.78 3.81 2.06
N ASP A 95 14.29 4.72 2.90
CA ASP A 95 14.32 6.17 2.65
C ASP A 95 15.21 6.58 1.47
N ASP A 96 16.21 5.77 1.12
CA ASP A 96 17.00 5.88 -0.13
C ASP A 96 16.31 5.25 -1.36
N ARG A 97 15.11 4.68 -1.19
CA ARG A 97 14.35 3.88 -2.18
C ARG A 97 15.10 2.69 -2.79
N LYS A 98 16.27 2.31 -2.28
CA LYS A 98 17.08 1.23 -2.86
C LYS A 98 16.48 -0.14 -2.58
N TYR A 99 15.94 -0.35 -1.39
CA TYR A 99 15.41 -1.64 -0.95
C TYR A 99 13.91 -1.59 -0.76
N LEU A 100 13.24 -2.66 -1.16
CA LEU A 100 11.82 -2.90 -0.96
C LEU A 100 11.68 -4.04 0.06
N TRP A 101 11.08 -3.74 1.21
CA TRP A 101 10.79 -4.70 2.27
C TRP A 101 9.37 -5.21 2.08
N ALA A 102 9.15 -6.51 2.26
CA ALA A 102 7.87 -7.18 2.01
C ALA A 102 7.55 -8.20 3.10
N GLY A 103 6.35 -8.13 3.68
CA GLY A 103 5.94 -8.91 4.85
C GLY A 103 5.07 -10.12 4.54
N ARG A 104 5.14 -11.11 5.43
CA ARG A 104 4.23 -12.27 5.52
C ARG A 104 3.48 -12.22 6.84
N LEU A 105 2.14 -12.26 6.82
CA LEU A 105 1.36 -12.16 8.05
C LEU A 105 1.34 -13.45 8.89
N ASP A 106 1.48 -14.61 8.26
CA ASP A 106 1.39 -15.91 8.92
C ASP A 106 2.75 -16.35 9.50
N ASP A 107 3.74 -16.61 8.63
CA ASP A 107 5.07 -17.06 9.07
C ASP A 107 5.96 -15.92 9.61
N SER A 108 5.45 -14.67 9.60
CA SER A 108 6.10 -13.46 10.11
C SER A 108 7.46 -13.11 9.51
N LYS A 109 7.80 -13.68 8.34
CA LYS A 109 9.04 -13.33 7.63
C LYS A 109 8.96 -11.97 6.94
N ILE A 110 10.11 -11.33 6.83
CA ILE A 110 10.32 -10.13 6.00
C ILE A 110 11.36 -10.44 4.94
N PHE A 111 11.07 -10.12 3.68
CA PHE A 111 11.98 -10.24 2.55
C PHE A 111 12.44 -8.85 2.12
N ILE A 112 13.73 -8.69 1.84
CA ILE A 112 14.34 -7.42 1.43
C ILE A 112 14.89 -7.60 0.02
N PHE A 113 14.33 -6.85 -0.93
CA PHE A 113 14.71 -6.86 -2.34
C PHE A 113 15.50 -5.60 -2.70
N ASP A 114 16.65 -5.73 -3.38
CA ASP A 114 17.28 -4.61 -4.08
C ASP A 114 16.47 -4.33 -5.35
N VAL A 115 15.85 -3.15 -5.39
CA VAL A 115 15.06 -2.60 -6.51
C VAL A 115 15.73 -1.37 -7.11
N GLY A 116 16.68 -0.75 -6.41
CA GLY A 116 17.40 0.44 -6.86
C GLY A 116 18.53 0.14 -7.86
N SER A 117 19.15 -1.05 -7.78
CA SER A 117 20.23 -1.45 -8.69
C SER A 117 19.73 -1.78 -10.11
N ASP A 118 18.58 -2.46 -10.23
CA ASP A 118 17.84 -2.63 -11.48
C ASP A 118 16.34 -2.91 -11.18
N PRO A 119 15.44 -1.93 -11.31
CA PRO A 119 14.01 -2.14 -11.08
C PRO A 119 13.32 -3.00 -12.15
N SER A 120 13.96 -3.28 -13.29
CA SER A 120 13.44 -4.27 -14.25
C SER A 120 13.77 -5.72 -13.86
N SER A 121 14.77 -5.95 -12.99
CA SER A 121 15.13 -7.27 -12.46
C SER A 121 15.62 -7.15 -11.01
N PRO A 122 14.70 -6.96 -10.04
CA PRO A 122 15.05 -6.88 -8.62
C PRO A 122 15.70 -8.17 -8.10
N LYS A 123 16.34 -8.10 -6.93
CA LYS A 123 17.03 -9.26 -6.32
C LYS A 123 16.74 -9.36 -4.84
N LEU A 124 16.35 -10.55 -4.36
CA LEU A 124 16.31 -10.84 -2.92
C LEU A 124 17.74 -10.75 -2.37
N VAL A 125 17.98 -9.87 -1.39
CA VAL A 125 19.31 -9.66 -0.78
C VAL A 125 19.37 -10.06 0.69
N LYS A 126 18.24 -10.10 1.40
CA LYS A 126 18.15 -10.57 2.79
C LYS A 126 16.73 -11.05 3.11
N THR A 127 16.65 -12.01 4.02
CA THR A 127 15.41 -12.40 4.72
C THR A 127 15.62 -12.17 6.22
N ILE A 128 14.57 -11.75 6.91
CA ILE A 128 14.47 -11.74 8.38
C ILE A 128 13.38 -12.75 8.74
N ASP A 129 13.75 -13.81 9.44
CA ASP A 129 12.88 -14.95 9.77
C ASP A 129 12.69 -15.17 11.28
N ASN A 130 13.31 -14.31 12.10
CA ASN A 130 13.30 -14.38 13.56
C ASN A 130 12.47 -13.26 14.23
N LEU A 131 11.57 -12.57 13.50
CA LEU A 131 10.78 -11.46 14.03
C LEU A 131 10.00 -11.86 15.29
N ALA A 132 9.30 -12.99 15.26
CA ALA A 132 8.51 -13.50 16.39
C ALA A 132 9.36 -13.81 17.64
N GLU A 133 10.58 -14.35 17.44
CA GLU A 133 11.48 -14.70 18.54
C GLU A 133 12.25 -13.49 19.10
N SER A 134 12.54 -12.50 18.25
CA SER A 134 13.29 -11.29 18.64
C SER A 134 12.43 -10.15 19.19
N THR A 135 11.10 -10.19 18.97
CA THR A 135 10.19 -9.10 19.36
C THR A 135 8.97 -9.54 20.16
N GLY A 136 8.55 -10.81 20.05
CA GLY A 136 7.27 -11.30 20.60
C GLY A 136 6.02 -10.94 19.79
N TYR A 137 6.15 -10.12 18.74
CA TYR A 137 5.05 -9.77 17.84
C TYR A 137 4.97 -10.71 16.63
N VAL A 138 3.80 -10.81 15.99
CA VAL A 138 3.60 -11.58 14.75
C VAL A 138 2.74 -10.79 13.77
N GLY A 139 2.89 -11.09 12.48
CA GLY A 139 2.17 -10.43 11.40
C GLY A 139 2.66 -9.01 11.07
N PRO A 140 3.86 -8.83 10.50
CA PRO A 140 4.36 -7.53 10.02
C PRO A 140 3.51 -7.02 8.84
N HIS A 141 2.85 -5.88 9.05
CA HIS A 141 1.91 -5.23 8.12
C HIS A 141 2.54 -4.01 7.45
N THR A 142 2.29 -2.79 7.93
CA THR A 142 2.83 -1.58 7.28
C THR A 142 4.32 -1.44 7.51
N PHE A 143 5.06 -1.25 6.41
CA PHE A 143 6.50 -0.94 6.37
C PHE A 143 6.68 0.54 6.02
N TYR A 144 7.10 1.34 6.99
CA TYR A 144 7.19 2.79 6.86
C TYR A 144 8.62 3.30 7.00
N ALA A 145 9.13 3.95 5.95
CA ALA A 145 10.47 4.52 5.95
C ALA A 145 10.60 5.66 6.97
N LEU A 146 11.72 5.67 7.69
CA LEU A 146 12.23 6.77 8.51
C LEU A 146 13.69 7.03 8.10
N PRO A 147 14.29 8.19 8.40
CA PRO A 147 15.68 8.47 8.03
C PRO A 147 16.67 7.41 8.57
N GLY A 148 17.24 6.61 7.68
CA GLY A 148 18.11 5.46 7.99
C GLY A 148 17.47 4.35 8.82
N ARG A 149 16.13 4.25 8.86
CA ARG A 149 15.37 3.29 9.68
C ARG A 149 14.13 2.77 8.93
N MET A 150 13.72 1.55 9.26
CA MET A 150 12.43 0.99 8.85
C MET A 150 11.55 0.79 10.09
N LEU A 151 10.38 1.41 10.11
CA LEU A 151 9.37 1.20 11.15
C LEU A 151 8.31 0.23 10.63
N VAL A 152 8.06 -0.85 11.35
CA VAL A 152 7.10 -1.90 10.98
C VAL A 152 6.00 -1.97 12.03
N GLN A 153 4.73 -1.91 11.62
CA GLN A 153 3.59 -2.21 12.49
C GLN A 153 3.29 -3.70 12.40
N ALA A 154 3.24 -4.40 13.53
CA ALA A 154 2.68 -5.76 13.58
C ALA A 154 1.16 -5.72 13.89
N LEU A 155 0.46 -6.82 13.60
CA LEU A 155 -0.98 -6.97 13.86
C LEU A 155 -1.31 -7.76 15.13
N SER A 156 -0.38 -8.59 15.60
CA SER A 156 -0.65 -9.65 16.57
C SER A 156 0.58 -9.94 17.46
N ASN A 157 0.48 -10.91 18.36
CA ASN A 157 1.56 -11.39 19.22
C ASN A 157 1.69 -12.92 19.25
N LYS A 158 2.88 -13.40 19.63
CA LYS A 158 3.24 -14.82 19.73
C LYS A 158 2.65 -15.54 20.96
N LYS A 159 2.17 -14.80 21.97
CA LYS A 159 1.71 -15.37 23.25
C LYS A 159 0.30 -15.95 23.17
N ASP A 160 -0.61 -15.29 22.46
CA ASP A 160 -2.02 -15.68 22.36
C ASP A 160 -2.66 -15.46 20.98
N HIS A 161 -1.90 -14.94 20.00
CA HIS A 161 -2.38 -14.64 18.63
C HIS A 161 -3.58 -13.66 18.58
N GLY A 162 -3.84 -12.95 19.69
CA GLY A 162 -4.78 -11.84 19.76
C GLY A 162 -4.18 -10.53 19.24
N GLY A 163 -5.04 -9.51 19.03
CA GLY A 163 -4.65 -8.26 18.37
C GLY A 163 -3.74 -7.32 19.16
N VAL A 164 -3.43 -7.63 20.44
CA VAL A 164 -2.48 -6.83 21.23
C VAL A 164 -1.08 -6.95 20.60
N THR A 165 -0.49 -5.83 20.20
CA THR A 165 0.70 -5.82 19.34
C THR A 165 1.59 -4.58 19.54
N GLY A 166 2.50 -4.28 18.61
CA GLY A 166 3.46 -3.19 18.71
C GLY A 166 4.16 -2.82 17.42
N LEU A 167 4.89 -1.72 17.50
CA LEU A 167 5.81 -1.22 16.48
C LEU A 167 7.21 -1.84 16.66
N ILE A 168 7.87 -2.13 15.55
CA ILE A 168 9.23 -2.67 15.50
C ILE A 168 10.09 -1.70 14.67
N THR A 169 11.17 -1.19 15.24
CA THR A 169 12.14 -0.35 14.54
C THR A 169 13.36 -1.18 14.16
N TYR A 170 13.65 -1.25 12.86
CA TYR A 170 14.90 -1.77 12.31
C TYR A 170 15.77 -0.64 11.75
N ASN A 171 17.05 -0.90 11.54
CA ASN A 171 17.87 -0.11 10.61
C ASN A 171 17.76 -0.64 9.17
N ASN A 172 18.24 0.13 8.19
CA ASN A 172 18.18 -0.25 6.77
C ASN A 172 18.97 -1.53 6.44
N ALA A 173 19.87 -1.99 7.30
CA ALA A 173 20.56 -3.27 7.15
C ALA A 173 19.73 -4.48 7.64
N GLY A 174 18.53 -4.27 8.19
CA GLY A 174 17.68 -5.32 8.74
C GLY A 174 18.15 -5.82 10.11
N GLU A 175 18.65 -4.93 10.96
CA GLU A 175 19.02 -5.21 12.35
C GLU A 175 18.01 -4.53 13.29
N LEU A 176 17.58 -5.25 14.33
CA LEU A 176 16.58 -4.75 15.29
C LEU A 176 17.18 -3.64 16.17
N VAL A 177 16.49 -2.50 16.24
CA VAL A 177 16.91 -1.32 17.01
C VAL A 177 16.05 -1.16 18.27
N ALA A 178 14.73 -1.29 18.13
CA ALA A 178 13.78 -1.14 19.24
C ALA A 178 12.43 -1.82 18.95
N THR A 179 11.67 -2.09 20.01
CA THR A 179 10.23 -2.38 19.95
C THR A 179 9.47 -1.33 20.76
N THR A 180 8.20 -1.09 20.45
CA THR A 180 7.35 -0.16 21.18
C THR A 180 5.92 -0.69 21.19
N PRO A 181 5.34 -1.05 22.36
CA PRO A 181 4.00 -1.63 22.43
C PRO A 181 2.94 -0.59 22.07
N MET A 182 1.83 -1.06 21.48
CA MET A 182 0.62 -0.26 21.38
C MET A 182 0.03 0.02 22.77
N PRO A 183 -0.59 1.20 23.01
CA PRO A 183 -1.09 1.56 24.33
C PRO A 183 -2.29 0.70 24.74
N LEU A 184 -2.26 0.20 25.98
CA LEU A 184 -3.35 -0.47 26.70
C LEU A 184 -3.96 0.42 27.80
N THR A 185 -3.50 1.67 27.91
CA THR A 185 -3.96 2.67 28.87
C THR A 185 -4.59 3.85 28.14
N ASP A 186 -5.24 4.76 28.89
CA ASP A 186 -5.70 6.06 28.38
C ASP A 186 -6.67 5.97 27.18
N GLY A 187 -7.40 4.85 27.10
CA GLY A 187 -8.38 4.55 26.05
C GLY A 187 -7.86 3.65 24.91
N GLY A 188 -6.58 3.24 24.93
CA GLY A 188 -6.00 2.34 23.93
C GLY A 188 -6.46 0.89 24.08
N ASP A 189 -6.73 0.23 22.95
CA ASP A 189 -7.10 -1.19 22.87
C ASP A 189 -5.89 -2.14 22.73
N GLY A 190 -4.71 -1.59 22.42
CA GLY A 190 -3.46 -2.34 22.16
C GLY A 190 -3.32 -2.89 20.74
N TYR A 191 -4.27 -2.59 19.83
CA TYR A 191 -4.28 -3.10 18.45
C TYR A 191 -3.45 -2.21 17.51
N GLY A 192 -3.03 -2.78 16.38
CA GLY A 192 -2.26 -2.10 15.33
C GLY A 192 -2.77 -2.42 13.92
N TYR A 193 -2.42 -1.59 12.94
CA TYR A 193 -2.61 -1.87 11.51
C TYR A 193 -1.66 -1.05 10.62
N ASP A 194 -1.97 0.24 10.40
CA ASP A 194 -1.22 1.13 9.50
C ASP A 194 -0.42 2.20 10.27
N ILE A 195 0.55 2.82 9.59
CA ILE A 195 1.39 3.93 10.06
C ILE A 195 1.29 5.06 9.03
N ALA A 196 1.02 6.29 9.47
CA ALA A 196 1.18 7.46 8.61
C ALA A 196 1.72 8.67 9.37
N ILE A 197 2.65 9.42 8.75
CA ILE A 197 3.43 10.47 9.42
C ILE A 197 3.22 11.86 8.82
N ASN A 198 3.06 12.86 9.68
CA ASN A 198 3.23 14.29 9.36
C ASN A 198 4.52 14.81 10.04
N PRO A 199 5.62 14.97 9.28
CA PRO A 199 6.90 15.37 9.86
C PRO A 199 6.92 16.84 10.29
N ALA A 200 6.12 17.70 9.65
CA ALA A 200 6.03 19.12 9.99
C ALA A 200 5.40 19.34 11.38
N GLN A 201 4.45 18.49 11.77
CA GLN A 201 3.80 18.54 13.08
C GLN A 201 4.49 17.69 14.17
N ASN A 202 5.55 16.96 13.83
CA ASN A 202 6.11 15.89 14.68
C ASN A 202 5.01 14.92 15.16
N ARG A 203 4.17 14.44 14.22
CA ARG A 203 3.08 13.50 14.50
C ARG A 203 3.20 12.24 13.67
N MET A 204 2.98 11.11 14.32
CA MET A 204 2.65 9.85 13.68
C MET A 204 1.24 9.45 14.13
N LEU A 205 0.48 8.86 13.22
CA LEU A 205 -0.75 8.14 13.52
C LEU A 205 -0.50 6.65 13.31
N THR A 206 -1.09 5.83 14.17
CA THR A 206 -1.32 4.41 13.89
C THR A 206 -2.80 4.07 14.07
N SER A 207 -3.26 3.05 13.36
CA SER A 207 -4.64 2.55 13.35
C SER A 207 -4.72 1.11 13.87
N SER A 208 -5.88 0.45 13.75
CA SER A 208 -6.16 -0.77 14.52
C SER A 208 -7.06 -1.76 13.75
N PHE A 209 -6.60 -3.00 13.56
CA PHE A 209 -7.34 -4.05 12.84
C PHE A 209 -7.71 -5.24 13.72
N THR A 210 -7.04 -6.38 13.61
CA THR A 210 -7.36 -7.60 14.37
C THR A 210 -6.16 -8.55 14.47
N GLY A 211 -6.21 -9.49 15.41
CA GLY A 211 -5.15 -10.47 15.65
C GLY A 211 -5.14 -11.64 14.66
N TRP A 212 -4.06 -12.42 14.68
CA TRP A 212 -3.84 -13.57 13.78
C TRP A 212 -5.00 -14.57 13.83
N THR A 213 -5.56 -14.84 15.02
CA THR A 213 -6.68 -15.76 15.19
C THR A 213 -7.95 -15.34 14.41
N ASN A 214 -8.13 -14.05 14.15
CA ASN A 214 -9.23 -13.52 13.36
C ASN A 214 -8.87 -13.40 11.87
N TYR A 215 -7.72 -12.80 11.52
CA TYR A 215 -7.38 -12.59 10.10
C TYR A 215 -7.05 -13.89 9.36
N MET A 216 -6.61 -14.94 10.06
CA MET A 216 -6.46 -16.28 9.50
C MET A 216 -7.75 -17.13 9.57
N MET A 217 -8.85 -16.62 10.12
CA MET A 217 -10.16 -17.31 10.09
C MET A 217 -10.83 -17.19 8.71
N ASP A 218 -11.66 -18.17 8.34
CA ASP A 218 -12.56 -18.04 7.19
C ASP A 218 -13.54 -16.88 7.42
N LEU A 219 -13.64 -15.94 6.48
CA LEU A 219 -14.49 -14.75 6.63
C LEU A 219 -15.97 -15.09 6.89
N SER A 220 -16.47 -16.20 6.36
CA SER A 220 -17.86 -16.63 6.55
C SER A 220 -18.10 -17.16 7.97
N GLN A 221 -17.10 -17.79 8.58
CA GLN A 221 -17.12 -18.18 9.99
C GLN A 221 -16.97 -16.94 10.88
N LEU A 222 -16.01 -16.07 10.57
CA LEU A 222 -15.69 -14.87 11.33
C LEU A 222 -16.91 -13.94 11.51
N ILE A 223 -17.65 -13.67 10.44
CA ILE A 223 -18.86 -12.83 10.46
C ILE A 223 -19.98 -13.44 11.32
N GLN A 224 -19.97 -14.76 11.54
CA GLN A 224 -20.97 -15.48 12.36
C GLN A 224 -20.54 -15.68 13.83
N ASP A 225 -19.28 -15.36 14.18
CA ASP A 225 -18.76 -15.52 15.54
C ASP A 225 -18.82 -14.19 16.29
N ASP A 226 -19.87 -14.03 17.09
CA ASP A 226 -20.09 -12.90 18.00
C ASP A 226 -18.90 -12.62 18.94
N SER A 227 -18.05 -13.59 19.24
CA SER A 227 -16.85 -13.42 20.07
C SER A 227 -15.69 -12.87 19.23
N ALA A 228 -15.43 -13.49 18.07
CA ALA A 228 -14.41 -13.04 17.15
C ALA A 228 -14.68 -11.61 16.63
N MET A 229 -15.94 -11.26 16.33
CA MET A 229 -16.35 -9.91 15.91
C MET A 229 -16.16 -8.84 17.00
N LYS A 230 -15.94 -9.21 18.27
CA LYS A 230 -15.53 -8.26 19.33
C LYS A 230 -14.02 -8.02 19.37
N ASN A 231 -13.22 -8.89 18.76
CA ASN A 231 -11.75 -8.80 18.70
C ASN A 231 -11.28 -7.94 17.51
N PHE A 232 -11.93 -6.81 17.27
CA PHE A 232 -11.49 -5.80 16.31
C PHE A 232 -11.11 -4.51 17.02
N GLY A 233 -10.09 -3.84 16.51
CA GLY A 233 -9.64 -2.54 16.96
C GLY A 233 -10.69 -1.46 16.72
N ASN A 234 -10.77 -0.50 17.64
CA ASN A 234 -11.74 0.59 17.62
C ASN A 234 -11.06 1.95 17.89
N THR A 235 -9.75 2.04 17.66
CA THR A 235 -8.96 3.20 18.02
C THR A 235 -7.97 3.65 16.95
N MET A 236 -7.55 4.91 17.05
CA MET A 236 -6.32 5.39 16.42
C MET A 236 -5.46 6.05 17.48
N VAL A 237 -4.15 5.92 17.38
CA VAL A 237 -3.20 6.49 18.33
C VAL A 237 -2.38 7.57 17.65
N MET A 238 -2.38 8.77 18.23
CA MET A 238 -1.46 9.85 17.87
C MET A 238 -0.23 9.80 18.75
N TRP A 239 0.95 9.89 18.13
CA TRP A 239 2.25 9.80 18.76
C TRP A 239 3.06 11.07 18.54
N ASP A 240 3.93 11.41 19.50
CA ASP A 240 5.11 12.21 19.23
C ASP A 240 6.13 11.31 18.51
N LEU A 241 6.43 11.63 17.25
CA LEU A 241 7.29 10.81 16.42
C LEU A 241 8.74 10.75 16.96
N LYS A 242 9.31 11.90 17.33
CA LYS A 242 10.71 11.97 17.82
C LYS A 242 10.90 11.28 19.17
N ALA A 243 9.89 11.31 20.03
CA ALA A 243 9.92 10.62 21.33
C ALA A 243 9.36 9.18 21.28
N MET A 244 8.79 8.73 20.15
CA MET A 244 8.05 7.46 19.99
C MET A 244 7.04 7.22 21.13
N LYS A 245 6.33 8.27 21.55
CA LYS A 245 5.45 8.26 22.72
C LYS A 245 3.99 8.51 22.32
N PRO A 246 3.00 7.74 22.81
CA PRO A 246 1.60 8.09 22.69
C PRO A 246 1.30 9.47 23.30
N LEU A 247 0.54 10.29 22.58
CA LEU A 247 0.04 11.58 23.00
C LEU A 247 -1.47 11.55 23.26
N ARG A 248 -2.22 10.84 22.42
CA ARG A 248 -3.67 10.75 22.50
C ARG A 248 -4.19 9.51 21.78
N VAL A 249 -5.19 8.86 22.36
CA VAL A 249 -6.01 7.85 21.67
C VAL A 249 -7.32 8.51 21.21
N PHE A 250 -7.78 8.12 20.02
CA PHE A 250 -9.09 8.47 19.47
C PHE A 250 -9.96 7.22 19.42
N SER A 251 -11.25 7.34 19.75
CA SER A 251 -12.22 6.29 19.41
C SER A 251 -12.62 6.46 17.94
N VAL A 252 -12.30 5.44 17.14
CA VAL A 252 -12.57 5.37 15.70
C VAL A 252 -13.07 3.94 15.43
N PRO A 253 -14.37 3.68 15.58
CA PRO A 253 -14.87 2.32 15.71
C PRO A 253 -14.95 1.54 14.40
N GLY A 254 -14.83 0.22 14.52
CA GLY A 254 -15.04 -0.74 13.43
C GLY A 254 -13.86 -0.89 12.48
N ALA A 255 -12.67 -1.18 13.02
CA ALA A 255 -11.43 -1.40 12.29
C ALA A 255 -11.06 -0.23 11.34
N PRO A 256 -10.54 0.90 11.87
CA PRO A 256 -9.86 1.90 11.06
C PRO A 256 -8.63 1.26 10.45
N LEU A 257 -8.59 1.20 9.12
CA LEU A 257 -7.51 0.56 8.37
C LEU A 257 -6.48 1.60 7.93
N GLU A 258 -6.30 1.73 6.62
CA GLU A 258 -5.32 2.58 5.97
C GLU A 258 -5.50 4.07 6.34
N ILE A 259 -4.39 4.77 6.58
CA ILE A 259 -4.34 6.18 6.99
C ILE A 259 -3.62 6.98 5.91
N ARG A 260 -4.19 8.13 5.52
CA ARG A 260 -3.57 9.03 4.53
C ARG A 260 -3.53 10.47 5.07
N TRP A 261 -2.32 11.02 5.24
CA TRP A 261 -2.14 12.45 5.53
C TRP A 261 -2.31 13.28 4.26
N ALA A 262 -2.87 14.48 4.41
CA ALA A 262 -2.87 15.47 3.34
C ALA A 262 -1.45 16.01 3.09
N LEU A 263 -0.87 15.69 1.94
CA LEU A 263 0.51 16.10 1.60
C LEU A 263 0.65 17.57 1.18
N LYS A 264 -0.47 18.26 0.96
CA LYS A 264 -0.53 19.68 0.58
C LYS A 264 0.12 20.56 1.67
N PRO A 265 1.08 21.45 1.33
CA PRO A 265 1.71 22.32 2.31
C PRO A 265 0.69 23.10 3.17
N GLY A 266 0.81 22.99 4.49
CA GLY A 266 -0.10 23.59 5.46
C GLY A 266 -1.36 22.78 5.79
N ALA A 267 -1.62 21.65 5.12
CA ALA A 267 -2.73 20.77 5.45
C ALA A 267 -2.39 19.88 6.65
N ASN A 268 -2.88 20.25 7.83
CA ASN A 268 -2.67 19.51 9.08
C ASN A 268 -3.85 18.57 9.38
N TRP A 269 -4.13 17.63 8.46
CA TRP A 269 -5.16 16.60 8.65
C TRP A 269 -4.82 15.28 7.96
N ALA A 270 -5.39 14.20 8.47
CA ALA A 270 -5.36 12.86 7.89
C ALA A 270 -6.77 12.28 7.79
N ILE A 271 -6.95 11.27 6.93
CA ILE A 271 -8.21 10.56 6.75
C ILE A 271 -7.97 9.03 6.79
N THR A 272 -8.94 8.28 7.29
CA THR A 272 -8.96 6.81 7.27
C THR A 272 -10.37 6.28 6.94
N ALA A 273 -10.47 5.00 6.57
CA ALA A 273 -11.73 4.30 6.40
C ALA A 273 -11.90 3.23 7.49
N GLY A 274 -13.08 3.20 8.12
CA GLY A 274 -13.49 2.13 9.03
C GLY A 274 -14.15 0.99 8.28
N ALA A 275 -13.52 -0.19 8.24
CA ALA A 275 -13.96 -1.32 7.42
C ALA A 275 -15.35 -1.85 7.83
N LEU A 276 -15.60 -1.97 9.14
CA LEU A 276 -16.86 -2.51 9.68
C LEU A 276 -17.94 -1.44 9.82
N THR A 277 -17.56 -0.17 9.99
CA THR A 277 -18.51 0.97 10.07
C THR A 277 -18.88 1.55 8.71
N SER A 278 -18.11 1.26 7.65
CA SER A 278 -18.29 1.79 6.30
C SER A 278 -18.28 3.32 6.21
N LYS A 279 -17.41 3.96 7.02
CA LYS A 279 -17.31 5.43 7.17
C LYS A 279 -15.90 5.95 6.91
N LEU A 280 -15.81 7.17 6.39
CA LEU A 280 -14.59 7.97 6.40
C LEU A 280 -14.48 8.76 7.70
N TYR A 281 -13.30 8.74 8.31
CA TYR A 281 -12.98 9.48 9.53
C TYR A 281 -11.84 10.47 9.30
N LEU A 282 -12.08 11.75 9.60
CA LEU A 282 -11.09 12.83 9.55
C LEU A 282 -10.40 12.98 10.90
N ILE A 283 -9.08 13.14 10.89
CA ILE A 283 -8.23 13.45 12.04
C ILE A 283 -7.59 14.83 11.80
N LYS A 284 -7.98 15.84 12.59
CA LYS A 284 -7.64 17.27 12.39
C LYS A 284 -7.64 18.03 13.72
N GLU A 285 -6.86 19.11 13.83
CA GLU A 285 -6.97 20.06 14.96
C GLU A 285 -8.28 20.87 14.91
N ASP A 286 -8.90 21.09 16.07
CA ASP A 286 -9.97 22.08 16.26
C ASP A 286 -9.43 23.48 16.55
N ASP A 287 -10.33 24.46 16.68
CA ASP A 287 -10.01 25.88 16.95
C ASP A 287 -9.32 26.12 18.31
N LYS A 288 -9.12 25.07 19.12
CA LYS A 288 -8.41 25.10 20.41
C LYS A 288 -7.05 24.37 20.32
N HIS A 289 -6.61 24.03 19.11
CA HIS A 289 -5.40 23.23 18.83
C HIS A 289 -5.44 21.82 19.46
N ALA A 290 -6.63 21.28 19.70
CA ALA A 290 -6.79 19.90 20.11
C ALA A 290 -7.09 19.03 18.89
N TRP A 291 -6.26 18.03 18.62
CA TRP A 291 -6.53 17.02 17.58
C TRP A 291 -7.80 16.24 17.93
N GLN A 292 -8.72 16.11 16.98
CA GLN A 292 -9.96 15.34 17.11
C GLN A 292 -10.04 14.33 15.96
N ALA A 293 -10.75 13.22 16.21
CA ALA A 293 -11.23 12.33 15.15
C ALA A 293 -12.76 12.47 15.02
N LYS A 294 -13.28 12.54 13.80
CA LYS A 294 -14.72 12.66 13.50
C LYS A 294 -15.08 11.80 12.30
N ALA A 295 -16.22 11.12 12.31
CA ALA A 295 -16.81 10.59 11.09
C ALA A 295 -17.30 11.76 10.22
N VAL A 296 -16.99 11.75 8.92
CA VAL A 296 -17.28 12.88 8.00
C VAL A 296 -18.07 12.47 6.76
N ALA A 297 -18.04 11.20 6.35
CA ALA A 297 -18.86 10.69 5.25
C ALA A 297 -19.13 9.18 5.37
N ASP A 298 -20.21 8.72 4.73
CA ASP A 298 -20.51 7.30 4.53
C ASP A 298 -19.93 6.81 3.19
N ILE A 299 -19.35 5.60 3.21
CA ILE A 299 -18.78 4.92 2.02
C ILE A 299 -19.81 3.93 1.45
N GLY A 300 -20.64 3.36 2.31
CA GLY A 300 -21.67 2.39 1.98
C GLY A 300 -22.49 2.00 3.21
N ASP A 301 -23.44 1.10 3.00
CA ASP A 301 -24.27 0.55 4.07
C ASP A 301 -23.53 -0.63 4.76
N PRO A 302 -23.10 -0.51 6.02
CA PRO A 302 -22.34 -1.57 6.69
C PRO A 302 -23.14 -2.87 6.87
N ALA A 303 -24.48 -2.83 6.86
CA ALA A 303 -25.31 -4.04 6.92
C ALA A 303 -25.24 -4.86 5.61
N LYS A 304 -24.70 -4.29 4.53
CA LYS A 304 -24.37 -5.00 3.28
C LYS A 304 -22.92 -5.49 3.23
N ILE A 305 -22.15 -5.27 4.29
CA ILE A 305 -20.76 -5.71 4.48
C ILE A 305 -19.87 -5.37 3.26
N PRO A 306 -19.82 -4.10 2.77
CA PRO A 306 -19.04 -3.74 1.59
C PRO A 306 -17.53 -3.84 1.85
N LEU A 307 -17.10 -3.65 3.11
CA LEU A 307 -15.72 -3.63 3.59
C LEU A 307 -14.81 -2.65 2.79
N PRO A 308 -14.80 -1.35 3.12
CA PRO A 308 -13.74 -0.45 2.70
C PRO A 308 -12.39 -0.95 3.24
N VAL A 309 -11.43 -1.21 2.35
CA VAL A 309 -10.16 -1.89 2.71
C VAL A 309 -8.91 -1.08 2.43
N ASP A 310 -8.85 -0.36 1.31
CA ASP A 310 -7.76 0.57 1.00
C ASP A 310 -8.29 1.90 0.44
N ILE A 311 -7.50 2.95 0.65
CA ILE A 311 -7.76 4.31 0.22
C ILE A 311 -6.51 4.96 -0.37
N SER A 312 -6.66 5.78 -1.41
CA SER A 312 -5.55 6.51 -2.04
C SER A 312 -5.87 7.99 -2.17
N ILE A 313 -5.07 8.86 -1.55
CA ILE A 313 -5.27 10.31 -1.55
C ILE A 313 -4.50 10.96 -2.71
N SER A 314 -5.08 11.95 -3.39
CA SER A 314 -4.34 12.69 -4.43
C SER A 314 -3.21 13.54 -3.83
N SER A 315 -2.17 13.85 -4.62
CA SER A 315 -0.95 14.53 -4.13
C SER A 315 -1.19 15.98 -3.65
N ASP A 316 -2.29 16.59 -4.07
CA ASP A 316 -2.81 17.88 -3.64
C ASP A 316 -3.88 17.78 -2.53
N ALA A 317 -4.21 16.56 -2.08
CA ALA A 317 -5.25 16.23 -1.13
C ALA A 317 -6.68 16.72 -1.49
N SER A 318 -6.97 16.93 -2.79
CA SER A 318 -8.32 17.29 -3.27
C SER A 318 -9.26 16.10 -3.46
N SER A 319 -8.77 14.87 -3.51
CA SER A 319 -9.60 13.69 -3.74
C SER A 319 -9.06 12.40 -3.10
N LEU A 320 -9.94 11.41 -2.94
CA LEU A 320 -9.65 10.12 -2.31
C LEU A 320 -10.33 8.97 -3.06
N TRP A 321 -9.54 8.05 -3.62
CA TRP A 321 -10.04 6.75 -4.04
C TRP A 321 -10.31 5.89 -2.81
N VAL A 322 -11.42 5.15 -2.82
CA VAL A 322 -11.85 4.25 -1.73
C VAL A 322 -12.36 2.95 -2.34
N ASN A 323 -11.68 1.84 -2.05
CA ASN A 323 -12.06 0.51 -2.53
C ASN A 323 -12.88 -0.25 -1.50
N THR A 324 -13.99 -0.85 -1.94
CA THR A 324 -14.78 -1.79 -1.13
C THR A 324 -14.70 -3.20 -1.67
N PHE A 325 -14.28 -4.11 -0.81
CA PHE A 325 -13.88 -5.46 -1.16
C PHE A 325 -15.02 -6.33 -1.68
N MET A 326 -16.13 -6.39 -0.94
CA MET A 326 -17.18 -7.39 -1.19
C MET A 326 -18.07 -7.08 -2.40
N ASP A 327 -18.19 -5.80 -2.78
CA ASP A 327 -18.90 -5.38 -3.99
C ASP A 327 -17.95 -5.15 -5.20
N GLY A 328 -16.63 -5.18 -5.00
CA GLY A 328 -15.61 -5.01 -6.04
C GLY A 328 -15.57 -3.61 -6.67
N THR A 329 -15.93 -2.57 -5.92
CA THR A 329 -16.15 -1.21 -6.45
C THR A 329 -15.16 -0.19 -5.90
N ALA A 330 -14.50 0.54 -6.81
CA ALA A 330 -13.73 1.73 -6.50
C ALA A 330 -14.64 2.97 -6.53
N ARG A 331 -14.56 3.81 -5.49
CA ARG A 331 -15.24 5.11 -5.39
C ARG A 331 -14.22 6.23 -5.41
N LEU A 332 -14.59 7.41 -5.92
CA LEU A 332 -13.83 8.64 -5.75
C LEU A 332 -14.63 9.62 -4.90
N PHE A 333 -14.00 10.14 -3.84
CA PHE A 333 -14.52 11.22 -3.02
C PHE A 333 -13.78 12.52 -3.35
N ASP A 334 -14.55 13.61 -3.48
CA ASP A 334 -14.05 14.98 -3.42
C ASP A 334 -13.74 15.33 -1.95
N LEU A 335 -12.51 15.80 -1.69
CA LEU A 335 -12.00 16.25 -0.39
C LEU A 335 -11.71 17.77 -0.39
N SER A 336 -12.24 18.54 -1.34
CA SER A 336 -12.13 20.02 -1.35
C SER A 336 -12.64 20.66 -0.06
N ASP A 337 -13.61 20.02 0.59
CA ASP A 337 -13.90 20.16 2.03
C ASP A 337 -13.74 18.80 2.72
N PRO A 338 -12.66 18.59 3.52
CA PRO A 338 -12.43 17.31 4.19
C PRO A 338 -13.33 17.08 5.40
N GLU A 339 -14.10 18.09 5.87
CA GLU A 339 -15.14 17.90 6.90
C GLU A 339 -16.49 17.46 6.33
N ALA A 340 -16.69 17.55 5.01
CA ALA A 340 -17.86 17.02 4.32
C ALA A 340 -17.51 16.35 2.95
N PRO A 341 -16.73 15.25 2.92
CA PRO A 341 -16.40 14.52 1.70
C PRO A 341 -17.62 14.05 0.92
N LYS A 342 -17.54 14.10 -0.42
CA LYS A 342 -18.66 13.71 -1.30
C LYS A 342 -18.21 12.69 -2.34
N GLN A 343 -18.90 11.56 -2.43
CA GLN A 343 -18.68 10.62 -3.52
C GLN A 343 -19.09 11.25 -4.85
N VAL A 344 -18.15 11.44 -5.77
CA VAL A 344 -18.39 12.05 -7.10
C VAL A 344 -18.36 11.04 -8.25
N TYR A 345 -17.77 9.86 -8.03
CA TYR A 345 -17.67 8.81 -9.04
C TYR A 345 -17.58 7.43 -8.38
N ALA A 346 -18.00 6.38 -9.11
CA ALA A 346 -17.78 4.98 -8.73
C ALA A 346 -17.72 4.08 -9.97
N LYS A 347 -16.88 3.03 -9.94
CA LYS A 347 -16.79 2.00 -10.99
C LYS A 347 -16.53 0.63 -10.36
N LYS A 348 -17.26 -0.39 -10.81
CA LYS A 348 -16.98 -1.79 -10.45
C LYS A 348 -15.76 -2.26 -11.24
N ILE A 349 -14.73 -2.71 -10.52
CA ILE A 349 -13.43 -3.11 -11.07
C ILE A 349 -13.35 -4.63 -11.25
N GLY A 350 -14.02 -5.39 -10.38
CA GLY A 350 -14.12 -6.85 -10.43
C GLY A 350 -15.26 -7.40 -9.56
N ALA A 351 -15.28 -8.70 -9.34
CA ALA A 351 -16.09 -9.37 -8.33
C ALA A 351 -15.63 -9.01 -6.91
N GLN A 352 -14.33 -8.84 -6.71
CA GLN A 352 -13.69 -8.23 -5.53
C GLN A 352 -12.61 -7.22 -5.96
N VAL A 353 -12.20 -6.31 -5.07
CA VAL A 353 -11.06 -5.40 -5.27
C VAL A 353 -10.49 -4.98 -3.91
N ASN A 354 -9.17 -4.99 -3.73
CA ASN A 354 -8.52 -4.56 -2.49
C ASN A 354 -7.69 -3.28 -2.69
N MET A 355 -6.41 -3.39 -3.02
CA MET A 355 -5.50 -2.23 -3.00
C MET A 355 -5.78 -1.26 -4.16
N VAL A 356 -5.54 0.03 -3.91
CA VAL A 356 -5.55 1.11 -4.89
C VAL A 356 -4.32 2.01 -4.73
N SER A 357 -3.43 1.98 -5.73
CA SER A 357 -2.31 2.93 -5.83
C SER A 357 -2.58 3.87 -7.01
N GLN A 358 -2.68 5.18 -6.76
CA GLN A 358 -2.73 6.18 -7.83
C GLN A 358 -1.34 6.79 -8.07
N SER A 359 -1.08 7.22 -9.30
CA SER A 359 0.14 7.96 -9.63
C SER A 359 0.16 9.36 -9.00
N TRP A 360 1.35 9.86 -8.68
CA TRP A 360 1.55 11.18 -8.09
C TRP A 360 0.93 12.33 -8.93
N ASP A 361 0.90 12.18 -10.26
CA ASP A 361 0.29 13.15 -11.17
C ASP A 361 -1.25 13.02 -11.29
N GLY A 362 -1.85 12.07 -10.57
CA GLY A 362 -3.30 11.83 -10.50
C GLY A 362 -3.92 11.23 -11.76
N LYS A 363 -3.12 10.87 -12.78
CA LYS A 363 -3.65 10.44 -14.09
C LYS A 363 -3.80 8.94 -14.26
N ARG A 364 -3.23 8.12 -13.37
CA ARG A 364 -3.27 6.66 -13.47
C ARG A 364 -3.62 6.04 -12.13
N VAL A 365 -4.43 4.98 -12.15
CA VAL A 365 -4.91 4.30 -10.96
C VAL A 365 -4.80 2.79 -11.18
N TYR A 366 -4.15 2.12 -10.25
CA TYR A 366 -3.87 0.69 -10.31
C TYR A 366 -4.64 -0.04 -9.22
N PHE A 367 -5.16 -1.22 -9.55
CA PHE A 367 -6.01 -2.01 -8.67
C PHE A 367 -5.56 -3.47 -8.63
N THR A 368 -5.51 -4.03 -7.42
CA THR A 368 -5.36 -5.48 -7.20
C THR A 368 -6.53 -6.03 -6.39
N THR A 369 -6.60 -7.35 -6.29
CA THR A 369 -7.80 -8.09 -5.89
C THR A 369 -7.75 -8.67 -4.48
N SER A 370 -6.63 -9.24 -4.07
CA SER A 370 -6.54 -10.07 -2.87
C SER A 370 -6.53 -9.23 -1.61
N LEU A 371 -7.28 -9.66 -0.59
CA LEU A 371 -7.21 -9.09 0.76
C LEU A 371 -6.46 -10.07 1.69
N LEU A 372 -7.05 -11.22 1.94
CA LEU A 372 -6.47 -12.33 2.69
C LEU A 372 -6.95 -13.64 2.04
N ALA A 373 -6.12 -14.67 1.97
CA ALA A 373 -6.43 -15.91 1.26
C ALA A 373 -7.67 -16.65 1.83
N ASN A 374 -7.99 -16.43 3.11
CA ASN A 374 -9.18 -16.99 3.78
C ASN A 374 -10.41 -16.04 3.75
N TRP A 375 -10.25 -14.81 3.26
CA TRP A 375 -11.32 -13.80 3.11
C TRP A 375 -11.68 -13.53 1.65
N ASP A 376 -10.75 -13.76 0.73
CA ASP A 376 -10.99 -13.78 -0.71
C ASP A 376 -12.16 -14.69 -1.08
N LYS A 377 -12.87 -14.27 -2.14
CA LYS A 377 -13.99 -15.01 -2.69
C LYS A 377 -13.51 -16.33 -3.31
N LYS A 378 -14.48 -17.19 -3.65
CA LYS A 378 -14.26 -18.58 -4.02
C LYS A 378 -15.02 -18.89 -5.31
N GLY A 379 -14.51 -19.83 -6.10
CA GLY A 379 -15.09 -20.14 -7.42
C GLY A 379 -14.90 -19.00 -8.41
N ALA A 380 -15.93 -18.71 -9.22
CA ALA A 380 -15.86 -17.72 -10.31
C ALA A 380 -15.64 -16.27 -9.84
N ASP A 381 -15.99 -15.94 -8.59
CA ASP A 381 -15.79 -14.62 -8.00
C ASP A 381 -14.36 -14.38 -7.48
N ASN A 382 -13.52 -15.42 -7.43
CA ASN A 382 -12.11 -15.34 -7.00
C ASN A 382 -11.20 -14.78 -8.11
N GLU A 383 -11.58 -13.64 -8.70
CA GLU A 383 -10.73 -12.97 -9.68
C GLU A 383 -9.41 -12.56 -9.03
N GLN A 384 -8.28 -12.87 -9.67
CA GLN A 384 -6.96 -12.43 -9.21
C GLN A 384 -6.25 -11.65 -10.32
N PHE A 385 -6.09 -10.34 -10.14
CA PHE A 385 -5.54 -9.48 -11.19
C PHE A 385 -4.73 -8.28 -10.67
N LEU A 386 -3.92 -7.72 -11.56
CA LEU A 386 -3.59 -6.29 -11.57
C LEU A 386 -4.31 -5.65 -12.76
N LYS A 387 -4.98 -4.51 -12.54
CA LYS A 387 -5.52 -3.67 -13.62
C LYS A 387 -4.95 -2.26 -13.53
N GLY A 388 -4.54 -1.70 -14.65
CA GLY A 388 -4.12 -0.31 -14.79
C GLY A 388 -5.18 0.49 -15.54
N TYR A 389 -5.53 1.67 -15.01
CA TYR A 389 -6.48 2.58 -15.63
C TYR A 389 -5.90 3.99 -15.77
N SER A 390 -6.20 4.65 -16.89
CA SER A 390 -6.04 6.09 -17.06
C SER A 390 -7.26 6.83 -16.55
N TRP A 391 -7.04 7.94 -15.84
CA TRP A 391 -8.07 8.83 -15.29
C TRP A 391 -8.01 10.18 -16.01
N ASP A 392 -9.10 10.56 -16.67
CA ASP A 392 -9.22 11.83 -17.41
C ASP A 392 -9.97 12.94 -16.63
N GLY A 393 -10.18 12.73 -15.33
CA GLY A 393 -11.03 13.58 -14.47
C GLY A 393 -12.53 13.27 -14.55
N LYS A 394 -12.95 12.28 -15.33
CA LYS A 394 -14.37 11.89 -15.50
C LYS A 394 -14.59 10.37 -15.51
N GLU A 395 -13.73 9.60 -16.16
CA GLU A 395 -13.82 8.13 -16.19
C GLU A 395 -12.46 7.43 -16.09
N LEU A 396 -12.42 6.32 -15.36
CA LEU A 396 -11.35 5.33 -15.41
C LEU A 396 -11.45 4.51 -16.70
N ARG A 397 -10.47 4.67 -17.60
CA ARG A 397 -10.34 3.91 -18.86
C ARG A 397 -9.33 2.79 -18.65
N GLU A 398 -9.68 1.54 -18.94
CA GLU A 398 -8.79 0.39 -18.71
C GLU A 398 -7.68 0.37 -19.77
N ASP A 399 -6.41 0.46 -19.33
CA ASP A 399 -5.24 0.46 -20.20
C ASP A 399 -4.66 -0.96 -20.36
N PHE A 400 -4.67 -1.75 -19.28
CA PHE A 400 -4.28 -3.17 -19.30
C PHE A 400 -4.85 -3.96 -18.11
N VAL A 401 -4.86 -5.29 -18.28
CA VAL A 401 -5.12 -6.28 -17.22
C VAL A 401 -4.06 -7.38 -17.27
N VAL A 402 -3.52 -7.76 -16.11
CA VAL A 402 -2.72 -8.97 -15.89
C VAL A 402 -3.56 -9.92 -15.02
N ASP A 403 -3.85 -11.10 -15.54
CA ASP A 403 -4.56 -12.18 -14.85
C ASP A 403 -3.54 -13.06 -14.10
N PHE A 404 -3.55 -12.97 -12.76
CA PHE A 404 -2.53 -13.60 -11.91
C PHE A 404 -2.74 -15.10 -11.75
N HIS A 405 -3.92 -15.64 -12.06
CA HIS A 405 -4.14 -17.09 -12.12
C HIS A 405 -3.62 -17.65 -13.45
N LYS A 406 -3.97 -17.02 -14.57
CA LYS A 406 -3.55 -17.43 -15.91
C LYS A 406 -2.04 -17.34 -16.11
N GLU A 407 -1.39 -16.31 -15.56
CA GLU A 407 0.07 -16.14 -15.59
C GLU A 407 0.80 -16.98 -14.51
N GLY A 408 0.10 -17.80 -13.71
CA GLY A 408 0.71 -18.69 -12.71
C GLY A 408 1.35 -17.97 -11.51
N LEU A 409 0.87 -16.77 -11.18
CA LEU A 409 1.47 -15.86 -10.21
C LEU A 409 0.91 -16.12 -8.80
N GLY A 410 -0.40 -16.22 -8.65
CA GLY A 410 -1.07 -16.37 -7.34
C GLY A 410 -2.16 -15.33 -7.14
N ARG A 411 -2.18 -14.69 -5.97
CA ARG A 411 -3.17 -13.68 -5.57
C ARG A 411 -2.49 -12.32 -5.40
N ALA A 412 -2.98 -11.29 -6.07
CA ALA A 412 -2.31 -9.98 -6.15
C ALA A 412 -2.68 -9.08 -4.96
N HIS A 413 -1.68 -8.61 -4.20
CA HIS A 413 -1.88 -7.72 -3.03
C HIS A 413 -1.17 -6.36 -3.23
N HIS A 414 -0.19 -5.99 -2.39
CA HIS A 414 0.35 -4.62 -2.34
C HIS A 414 1.15 -4.27 -3.61
N MET A 415 0.95 -3.07 -4.14
CA MET A 415 1.67 -2.51 -5.28
C MET A 415 2.69 -1.49 -4.82
N LYS A 416 3.88 -1.44 -5.43
CA LYS A 416 4.84 -0.34 -5.26
C LYS A 416 5.47 0.04 -6.59
N PHE A 417 5.47 1.33 -6.92
CA PHE A 417 5.99 1.83 -8.21
C PHE A 417 7.50 2.09 -8.14
N THR A 418 8.22 1.86 -9.23
CA THR A 418 9.63 2.24 -9.39
C THR A 418 9.91 2.81 -10.78
N ALA A 419 11.06 3.49 -10.88
CA ALA A 419 11.66 3.93 -12.13
C ALA A 419 13.17 3.71 -12.04
N ARG A 420 13.84 3.52 -13.19
CA ARG A 420 15.31 3.49 -13.23
C ARG A 420 15.85 4.81 -12.69
N ALA A 421 16.82 4.73 -11.77
CA ALA A 421 17.50 5.91 -11.27
C ALA A 421 18.02 6.73 -12.45
N GLN A 422 17.65 8.01 -12.50
CA GLN A 422 18.28 8.93 -13.43
C GLN A 422 19.77 8.97 -13.08
N LYS A 423 20.63 8.60 -14.04
CA LYS A 423 22.05 8.92 -13.92
C LYS A 423 22.14 10.43 -13.78
N ALA A 424 22.84 10.90 -12.75
CA ALA A 424 23.18 12.31 -12.67
C ALA A 424 23.98 12.67 -13.92
N GLU A 425 23.39 13.46 -14.82
CA GLU A 425 24.14 14.16 -15.84
C GLU A 425 25.04 15.15 -15.11
N LEU A 426 26.33 14.85 -15.07
CA LEU A 426 27.34 15.78 -14.56
C LEU A 426 27.37 16.99 -15.50
N PRO A 427 27.31 18.23 -14.96
CA PRO A 427 27.26 19.45 -15.76
C PRO A 427 28.59 19.77 -16.46
#